data_AF-A0A5C8K1G1-F1
#
_entry.id   AF-A0A5C8K1G1-F1
#
_cell.length_a   1.000
_cell.length_b   1.000
_cell.length_c   1.000
_cell.angle_alpha   90.00
_cell.angle_beta   90.00
_cell.angle_gamma   90.00
#
_symmetry.space_group_name_H-M   'P 1'
#
loop_
_entity.id
_entity.type
_entity.pdbx_description
1 polymer ?
#
loop_
_entity_poly.entity_id
_entity_poly.type
_entity_poly.pdbx_seq_one_letter_code
_entity_poly.pdbx_strand_id
1 'polypeptide(L)'
;MEEENKIDLGTEKVEDVTGFEPEWGDFAAKESEVSEPEIAEAEISEPVISEPIISEADIAEPVIAATTISSVLTDDSDTASQEPIKAKWNWGAFSFPLFFGVGHRAYLGLLILLGMIPWIGPIFALVWSIVFGFHGEKWALENRDNHYRDEEEFRKIMDSWNRAGLIGFIVMIAVVLLFILLVIIMLTFVVNSPDFQYGISQSFN
;
A
#
# COMPACT_ATOMS: atom_id res chain seq x y z
N MET A 1 -56.84 37.11 -34.00
CA MET A 1 -55.97 36.26 -34.83
C MET A 1 -54.57 36.58 -34.34
N GLU A 2 -53.89 35.82 -33.51
CA GLU A 2 -53.87 34.38 -33.16
C GLU A 2 -53.36 34.30 -31.70
N GLU A 3 -54.11 33.63 -30.81
CA GLU A 3 -53.72 32.39 -30.12
C GLU A 3 -52.50 32.48 -29.19
N GLU A 4 -52.76 32.89 -27.94
CA GLU A 4 -51.88 32.59 -26.81
C GLU A 4 -52.15 31.16 -26.31
N ASN A 5 -51.14 30.31 -26.44
CA ASN A 5 -51.12 28.93 -25.96
C ASN A 5 -51.12 28.91 -24.42
N LYS A 6 -52.31 28.82 -23.83
CA LYS A 6 -52.53 28.71 -22.39
C LYS A 6 -52.42 27.24 -21.99
N ILE A 7 -51.26 26.87 -21.47
CA ILE A 7 -51.03 25.57 -20.81
C ILE A 7 -51.88 25.48 -19.54
N ASP A 8 -52.84 24.58 -19.56
CA ASP A 8 -53.75 24.25 -18.46
C ASP A 8 -53.03 23.32 -17.47
N LEU A 9 -52.52 23.90 -16.38
CA LEU A 9 -51.97 23.12 -15.26
C LEU A 9 -53.14 22.63 -14.41
N GLY A 10 -53.62 21.44 -14.74
CA GLY A 10 -54.55 20.69 -13.91
C GLY A 10 -54.05 20.59 -12.48
N THR A 11 -54.83 21.16 -11.56
CA THR A 11 -54.64 21.01 -10.12
C THR A 11 -54.98 19.58 -9.72
N GLU A 12 -53.99 18.70 -9.71
CA GLU A 12 -54.08 17.39 -9.08
C GLU A 12 -54.11 17.59 -7.56
N LYS A 13 -55.18 17.12 -6.92
CA LYS A 13 -55.29 17.07 -5.46
C LYS A 13 -54.18 16.18 -4.94
N VAL A 14 -53.26 16.76 -4.17
CA VAL A 14 -52.35 16.00 -3.32
C VAL A 14 -53.18 15.43 -2.18
N GLU A 15 -53.44 14.13 -2.21
CA GLU A 15 -54.01 13.42 -1.08
C GLU A 15 -52.98 13.37 0.06
N ASP A 16 -53.47 13.76 1.22
CA ASP A 16 -52.81 13.82 2.51
C ASP A 16 -52.46 12.41 2.99
N VAL A 17 -51.19 12.04 2.97
CA VAL A 17 -50.68 10.80 3.58
C VAL A 17 -50.09 11.13 4.96
N THR A 18 -50.94 11.60 5.86
CA THR A 18 -50.66 11.63 7.30
C THR A 18 -51.19 10.34 7.93
N GLY A 19 -50.33 9.33 7.98
CA GLY A 19 -50.71 8.02 8.53
C GLY A 19 -49.55 7.05 8.65
N PHE A 20 -48.49 7.44 9.35
CA PHE A 20 -47.48 6.49 9.82
C PHE A 20 -46.94 6.94 11.18
N GLU A 21 -47.63 6.54 12.24
CA GLU A 21 -47.12 6.62 13.61
C GLU A 21 -46.16 5.43 13.84
N PRO A 22 -44.89 5.65 14.22
CA PRO A 22 -44.08 4.56 14.74
C PRO A 22 -44.49 4.27 16.19
N GLU A 23 -45.09 3.10 16.41
CA GLU A 23 -45.41 2.57 17.74
C GLU A 23 -44.11 2.24 18.50
N TRP A 24 -43.61 3.19 19.29
CA TRP A 24 -42.54 2.94 20.25
C TRP A 24 -43.15 2.33 21.52
N GLY A 25 -43.28 1.01 21.50
CA GLY A 25 -43.66 0.23 22.68
C GLY A 25 -42.58 0.30 23.77
N ASP A 26 -43.03 0.61 24.98
CA ASP A 26 -42.30 0.55 26.26
C ASP A 26 -41.44 -0.72 26.40
N PHE A 27 -40.12 -0.57 26.46
CA PHE A 27 -39.28 -1.54 27.16
C PHE A 27 -38.44 -0.81 28.21
N ALA A 28 -39.10 -0.63 29.34
CA ALA A 28 -38.51 -0.27 30.61
C ALA A 28 -37.30 -1.15 30.92
N ALA A 29 -36.29 -0.51 31.52
CA ALA A 29 -35.13 -1.13 32.11
C ALA A 29 -35.50 -2.32 33.00
N LYS A 30 -34.79 -3.44 32.80
CA LYS A 30 -34.66 -4.48 33.81
C LYS A 30 -33.20 -4.88 33.91
N GLU A 31 -32.58 -4.47 35.02
CA GLU A 31 -31.26 -4.91 35.45
C GLU A 31 -31.24 -6.40 35.86
N SER A 32 -30.04 -6.95 35.74
CA SER A 32 -29.42 -8.07 36.46
C SER A 32 -30.06 -9.45 36.39
N GLU A 33 -29.32 -10.41 35.81
CA GLU A 33 -28.82 -11.56 36.57
C GLU A 33 -27.63 -12.21 35.83
N VAL A 34 -26.47 -12.19 36.48
CA VAL A 34 -25.25 -12.93 36.10
C VAL A 34 -25.46 -14.40 36.44
N SER A 35 -25.33 -15.28 35.46
CA SER A 35 -25.14 -16.71 35.67
C SER A 35 -24.13 -17.24 34.65
N GLU A 36 -22.88 -17.40 35.12
CA GLU A 36 -21.97 -18.45 34.64
C GLU A 36 -22.28 -19.73 35.43
N PRO A 37 -21.82 -20.94 35.04
CA PRO A 37 -21.19 -21.40 33.79
C PRO A 37 -21.76 -22.76 33.29
N GLU A 38 -21.48 -23.16 32.05
CA GLU A 38 -21.15 -24.57 31.76
C GLU A 38 -20.37 -24.68 30.44
N ILE A 39 -19.11 -25.07 30.57
CA ILE A 39 -18.18 -25.31 29.47
C ILE A 39 -18.52 -26.69 28.90
N ALA A 40 -19.08 -26.74 27.69
CA ALA A 40 -19.12 -27.98 26.93
C ALA A 40 -17.71 -28.24 26.39
N GLU A 41 -17.02 -29.20 26.98
CA GLU A 41 -15.75 -29.74 26.49
C GLU A 41 -15.98 -30.36 25.11
N ALA A 42 -15.51 -29.70 24.06
CA ALA A 42 -15.36 -30.32 22.76
C ALA A 42 -14.12 -31.21 22.82
N GLU A 43 -14.32 -32.54 22.83
CA GLU A 43 -13.26 -33.52 22.59
C GLU A 43 -12.62 -33.26 21.23
N ILE A 44 -11.50 -32.54 21.24
CA ILE A 44 -10.58 -32.47 20.11
C ILE A 44 -9.71 -33.72 20.21
N SER A 45 -10.02 -34.70 19.36
CA SER A 45 -9.16 -35.83 19.04
C SER A 45 -7.71 -35.37 18.82
N GLU A 46 -6.80 -35.90 19.63
CA GLU A 46 -5.36 -35.66 19.55
C GLU A 46 -4.82 -35.99 18.14
N PRO A 47 -4.03 -35.12 17.50
CA PRO A 47 -3.27 -35.52 16.32
C PRO A 47 -2.11 -36.41 16.77
N VAL A 48 -2.17 -37.70 16.42
CA VAL A 48 -1.07 -38.65 16.57
C VAL A 48 0.13 -38.13 15.78
N ILE A 49 1.10 -37.54 16.49
CA ILE A 49 2.42 -37.25 15.96
C ILE A 49 3.09 -38.62 15.73
N SER A 50 3.20 -39.00 14.47
CA SER A 50 4.04 -40.13 14.09
C SER A 50 5.48 -39.71 14.29
N GLU A 51 6.16 -40.33 15.26
CA GLU A 51 7.59 -40.20 15.46
C GLU A 51 8.33 -40.60 14.16
N PRO A 52 9.27 -39.79 13.63
CA PRO A 52 10.18 -40.28 12.61
C PRO A 52 11.12 -41.30 13.26
N ILE A 53 10.93 -42.57 12.94
CA ILE A 53 11.88 -43.64 13.24
C ILE A 53 13.17 -43.28 12.52
N ILE A 54 14.14 -42.73 13.27
CA ILE A 54 15.53 -42.64 12.84
C ILE A 54 16.05 -44.07 12.90
N SER A 55 16.04 -44.74 11.75
CA SER A 55 16.75 -46.00 11.57
C SER A 55 18.25 -45.73 11.70
N GLU A 56 18.85 -46.39 12.68
CA GLU A 56 20.28 -46.50 12.97
C GLU A 56 21.13 -46.51 11.68
N ALA A 57 22.04 -45.55 11.56
CA ALA A 57 23.05 -45.53 10.52
C ALA A 57 24.09 -46.62 10.82
N ASP A 58 23.99 -47.73 10.11
CA ASP A 58 25.00 -48.78 10.12
C ASP A 58 26.25 -48.28 9.38
N ILE A 59 27.38 -48.33 10.09
CA ILE A 59 28.70 -47.92 9.61
C ILE A 59 29.21 -49.01 8.66
N ALA A 60 29.33 -48.71 7.37
CA ALA A 60 30.13 -49.49 6.44
C ALA A 60 30.96 -48.58 5.52
N GLU A 61 32.19 -49.01 5.30
CA GLU A 61 33.40 -48.26 4.91
C GLU A 61 33.44 -47.73 3.46
N PRO A 62 34.27 -46.71 3.15
CA PRO A 62 34.42 -46.17 1.79
C PRO A 62 35.46 -46.96 0.97
N VAL A 63 34.99 -47.74 -0.02
CA VAL A 63 35.88 -48.41 -0.98
C VAL A 63 35.88 -47.69 -2.33
N ILE A 64 36.98 -46.97 -2.53
CA ILE A 64 37.55 -46.45 -3.78
C ILE A 64 37.37 -47.35 -5.01
N ALA A 65 36.80 -46.82 -6.09
CA ALA A 65 37.01 -47.34 -7.44
C ALA A 65 36.90 -46.20 -8.47
N ALA A 66 38.05 -45.63 -8.82
CA ALA A 66 38.20 -44.77 -9.98
C ALA A 66 38.02 -45.61 -11.26
N THR A 67 37.16 -45.18 -12.18
CA THR A 67 37.23 -45.60 -13.59
C THR A 67 36.72 -44.46 -14.48
N THR A 68 37.70 -43.73 -15.01
CA THR A 68 37.80 -43.27 -16.41
C THR A 68 36.61 -42.49 -16.97
N ILE A 69 36.68 -41.17 -16.78
CA ILE A 69 36.01 -40.17 -17.61
C ILE A 69 36.72 -40.17 -18.97
N SER A 70 36.11 -40.78 -19.99
CA SER A 70 36.54 -40.60 -21.38
C SER A 70 35.71 -39.49 -22.00
N SER A 71 36.41 -38.46 -22.43
CA SER A 71 35.94 -37.25 -23.10
C SER A 71 35.00 -37.54 -24.28
N VAL A 72 33.78 -37.03 -24.19
CA VAL A 72 33.03 -36.57 -25.37
C VAL A 72 32.74 -35.09 -25.15
N LEU A 73 33.50 -34.28 -25.86
CA LEU A 73 33.21 -32.88 -26.11
C LEU A 73 31.99 -32.83 -27.04
N THR A 74 30.85 -32.41 -26.50
CA THR A 74 29.87 -31.66 -27.29
C THR A 74 29.82 -30.27 -26.69
N ASP A 75 30.61 -29.39 -27.32
CA ASP A 75 30.28 -27.99 -27.51
C ASP A 75 28.85 -27.93 -28.09
N ASP A 76 27.87 -27.51 -27.28
CA ASP A 76 26.95 -26.42 -27.61
C ASP A 76 25.92 -26.22 -26.47
N SER A 77 25.38 -25.01 -26.40
CA SER A 77 24.40 -24.46 -25.45
C SER A 77 24.96 -23.98 -24.11
N ASP A 78 25.10 -22.65 -24.07
CA ASP A 78 24.98 -21.80 -22.89
C ASP A 78 24.15 -22.45 -21.77
N THR A 79 24.82 -23.12 -20.82
CA THR A 79 24.32 -23.14 -19.46
C THR A 79 24.62 -21.76 -18.89
N ALA A 80 23.88 -20.75 -19.36
CA ALA A 80 23.81 -19.45 -18.73
C ALA A 80 23.38 -19.72 -17.28
N SER A 81 24.35 -19.67 -16.37
CA SER A 81 24.07 -19.48 -14.96
C SER A 81 23.24 -18.21 -14.85
N GLN A 82 21.92 -18.35 -14.82
CA GLN A 82 21.00 -17.26 -14.55
C GLN A 82 21.32 -16.81 -13.12
N GLU A 83 22.22 -15.82 -13.00
CA GLU A 83 22.49 -15.21 -11.71
C GLU A 83 21.16 -14.70 -11.16
N PRO A 84 20.89 -14.87 -9.86
CA PRO A 84 19.66 -14.36 -9.26
C PRO A 84 19.56 -12.85 -9.53
N ILE A 85 18.42 -12.42 -10.08
CA ILE A 85 18.15 -11.01 -10.43
C ILE A 85 18.41 -10.14 -9.21
N LYS A 86 19.45 -9.30 -9.26
CA LYS A 86 19.82 -8.41 -8.15
C LYS A 86 18.90 -7.19 -8.15
N ALA A 87 18.13 -6.98 -7.09
CA ALA A 87 17.33 -5.78 -6.91
C ALA A 87 18.23 -4.53 -6.84
N LYS A 88 17.79 -3.43 -7.48
CA LYS A 88 18.50 -2.15 -7.49
C LYS A 88 17.62 -1.06 -6.90
N TRP A 89 18.24 0.08 -6.61
CA TRP A 89 17.51 1.29 -6.28
C TRP A 89 16.60 1.69 -7.44
N ASN A 90 15.33 1.96 -7.14
CA ASN A 90 14.35 2.42 -8.11
C ASN A 90 13.74 3.75 -7.67
N TRP A 91 13.99 4.81 -8.44
CA TRP A 91 13.45 6.14 -8.21
C TRP A 91 11.91 6.18 -8.30
N GLY A 92 11.30 5.27 -9.07
CA GLY A 92 9.84 5.13 -9.16
C GLY A 92 9.25 4.59 -7.87
N ALA A 93 9.85 3.54 -7.32
CA ALA A 93 9.46 2.97 -6.03
C ALA A 93 9.64 3.98 -4.88
N PHE A 94 10.70 4.79 -4.93
CA PHE A 94 10.93 5.85 -3.95
C PHE A 94 9.95 7.02 -4.06
N SER A 95 9.75 7.56 -5.26
CA SER A 95 8.98 8.80 -5.46
C SER A 95 7.48 8.56 -5.45
N PHE A 96 7.06 7.36 -5.86
CA PHE A 96 5.66 6.97 -6.01
C PHE A 96 5.38 5.60 -5.38
N PRO A 97 5.61 5.40 -4.06
CA PRO A 97 5.47 4.08 -3.44
C PRO A 97 4.08 3.46 -3.62
N LEU A 98 3.03 4.30 -3.57
CA LEU A 98 1.65 3.88 -3.76
C LEU A 98 1.41 3.32 -5.17
N PHE A 99 1.73 4.11 -6.19
CA PHE A 99 1.47 3.72 -7.59
C PHE A 99 2.37 2.58 -8.04
N PHE A 100 3.64 2.60 -7.62
CA PHE A 100 4.56 1.51 -7.87
C PHE A 100 4.09 0.22 -7.20
N GLY A 101 3.67 0.29 -5.92
CA GLY A 101 3.17 -0.85 -5.17
C GLY A 101 1.92 -1.47 -5.80
N VAL A 102 0.98 -0.64 -6.26
CA VAL A 102 -0.21 -1.13 -6.98
C VAL A 102 0.17 -1.72 -8.34
N GLY A 103 1.01 -1.04 -9.12
CA GLY A 103 1.41 -1.47 -10.46
C GLY A 103 2.12 -2.83 -10.50
N HIS A 104 2.88 -3.14 -9.45
CA HIS A 104 3.61 -4.41 -9.33
C HIS A 104 3.03 -5.31 -8.23
N ARG A 105 1.81 -5.03 -7.77
CA ARG A 105 1.12 -5.80 -6.71
C ARG A 105 1.97 -6.01 -5.43
N ALA A 106 2.95 -5.15 -5.19
CA ALA A 106 3.78 -5.10 -4.01
C ALA A 106 3.08 -4.22 -2.96
N TYR A 107 2.05 -4.78 -2.30
CA TYR A 107 1.13 -4.01 -1.46
C TYR A 107 1.75 -3.36 -0.21
N LEU A 108 3.00 -3.70 0.11
CA LEU A 108 3.81 -2.94 1.04
C LEU A 108 3.90 -1.44 0.65
N GLY A 109 3.74 -1.11 -0.64
CA GLY A 109 3.72 0.28 -1.10
C GLY A 109 2.54 1.09 -0.56
N LEU A 110 1.43 0.44 -0.21
CA LEU A 110 0.25 1.12 0.35
C LEU A 110 0.48 1.62 1.78
N LEU A 111 1.48 1.11 2.50
CA LEU A 111 1.80 1.60 3.85
C LEU A 111 2.12 3.11 3.84
N ILE A 112 2.52 3.68 2.71
CA ILE A 112 2.73 5.12 2.56
C ILE A 112 1.50 5.96 2.93
N LEU A 113 0.28 5.39 2.89
CA LEU A 113 -0.95 6.04 3.34
C LEU A 113 -0.94 6.39 4.83
N LEU A 114 -0.18 5.66 5.65
CA LEU A 114 0.07 6.01 7.06
C LEU A 114 0.79 7.35 7.19
N GLY A 115 1.46 7.79 6.12
CA GLY A 115 2.07 9.10 5.99
C GLY A 115 1.10 10.28 6.09
N MET A 116 -0.20 10.03 5.91
CA MET A 116 -1.25 11.06 6.05
C MET A 116 -1.55 11.43 7.50
N ILE A 117 -1.05 10.65 8.47
CA ILE A 117 -1.20 10.99 9.88
C ILE A 117 -0.38 12.26 10.15
N PRO A 118 -0.99 13.31 10.73
CA PRO A 118 -0.25 14.52 11.00
C PRO A 118 0.84 14.30 12.08
N TRP A 119 1.86 15.15 12.11
CA TRP A 119 3.07 15.05 12.95
C TRP A 119 4.00 13.87 12.63
N ILE A 120 3.59 12.63 12.90
CA ILE A 120 4.46 11.43 12.73
C ILE A 120 4.47 10.91 11.29
N GLY A 121 3.37 11.06 10.56
CA GLY A 121 3.22 10.53 9.21
C GLY A 121 4.27 11.02 8.22
N PRO A 122 4.63 12.32 8.14
CA PRO A 122 5.64 12.78 7.18
C PRO A 122 7.01 12.10 7.35
N ILE A 123 7.42 11.84 8.60
CA ILE A 123 8.67 11.15 8.91
C ILE A 123 8.58 9.69 8.48
N PHE A 124 7.49 9.02 8.86
CA PHE A 124 7.24 7.64 8.42
C PHE A 124 7.22 7.54 6.89
N ALA A 125 6.55 8.46 6.21
CA ALA A 125 6.44 8.47 4.76
C ALA A 125 7.79 8.59 4.07
N LEU A 126 8.67 9.45 4.59
CA LEU A 126 10.03 9.61 4.08
C LEU A 126 10.85 8.34 4.26
N VAL A 127 10.87 7.77 5.47
CA VAL A 127 11.60 6.52 5.76
C VAL A 127 11.06 5.38 4.89
N TRP A 128 9.74 5.23 4.83
CA TRP A 128 9.08 4.20 4.05
C TRP A 128 9.38 4.34 2.56
N SER A 129 9.36 5.56 2.03
CA SER A 129 9.74 5.83 0.63
C SER A 129 11.17 5.38 0.33
N ILE A 130 12.12 5.63 1.24
CA ILE A 130 13.51 5.17 1.06
C ILE A 130 13.59 3.64 1.09
N VAL A 131 12.93 2.99 2.06
CA VAL A 131 12.87 1.53 2.16
C VAL A 131 12.29 0.93 0.87
N PHE A 132 11.21 1.52 0.36
CA PHE A 132 10.56 1.13 -0.88
C PHE A 132 11.46 1.37 -2.10
N GLY A 133 12.26 2.44 -2.11
CA GLY A 133 13.26 2.69 -3.15
C GLY A 133 14.31 1.59 -3.25
N PHE A 134 14.74 1.01 -2.13
CA PHE A 134 15.70 -0.11 -2.11
C PHE A 134 15.06 -1.48 -2.35
N HIS A 135 13.88 -1.73 -1.77
CA HIS A 135 13.27 -3.07 -1.73
C HIS A 135 12.11 -3.24 -2.73
N GLY A 136 11.63 -2.17 -3.36
CA GLY A 136 10.48 -2.19 -4.25
C GLY A 136 10.66 -3.15 -5.43
N GLU A 137 11.83 -3.16 -6.07
CA GLU A 137 12.13 -4.11 -7.14
C GLU A 137 12.14 -5.56 -6.64
N LYS A 138 12.71 -5.80 -5.44
CA LYS A 138 12.73 -7.13 -4.82
C LYS A 138 11.32 -7.63 -4.55
N TRP A 139 10.47 -6.80 -3.95
CA TRP A 139 9.07 -7.16 -3.67
C TRP A 139 8.24 -7.35 -4.94
N ALA A 140 8.55 -6.63 -6.01
CA ALA A 140 7.93 -6.85 -7.32
C ALA A 140 8.34 -8.21 -7.94
N LEU A 141 9.57 -8.66 -7.73
CA LEU A 141 10.09 -9.96 -8.19
C LEU A 141 9.56 -11.14 -7.38
N GLU A 142 9.46 -10.98 -6.05
CA GLU A 142 8.96 -12.03 -5.15
C GLU A 142 7.47 -12.33 -5.35
N ASN A 143 6.74 -11.40 -5.96
CA ASN A 143 5.31 -11.55 -6.15
C ASN A 143 4.99 -12.45 -7.36
N ARG A 144 4.47 -13.65 -7.07
CA ARG A 144 4.26 -14.74 -8.06
C ARG A 144 3.36 -14.32 -9.23
N ASP A 145 2.44 -13.41 -8.96
CA ASP A 145 1.42 -12.91 -9.89
C ASP A 145 1.97 -12.08 -11.06
N ASN A 146 3.18 -11.52 -10.94
CA ASN A 146 3.71 -10.58 -11.93
C ASN A 146 4.35 -11.26 -13.16
N HIS A 147 4.46 -12.60 -13.15
CA HIS A 147 4.91 -13.47 -14.25
C HIS A 147 5.76 -12.76 -15.33
N TYR A 148 6.99 -12.37 -14.99
CA TYR A 148 7.96 -11.85 -15.95
C TYR A 148 8.51 -13.00 -16.81
N ARG A 149 8.62 -12.81 -18.12
CA ARG A 149 9.10 -13.85 -19.03
C ARG A 149 10.61 -14.07 -18.93
N ASP A 150 11.36 -12.99 -18.76
CA ASP A 150 12.82 -12.95 -18.71
C ASP A 150 13.30 -11.75 -17.86
N GLU A 151 14.59 -11.72 -17.50
CA GLU A 151 15.17 -10.57 -16.77
C GLU A 151 15.09 -9.28 -17.61
N GLU A 152 15.22 -9.37 -18.94
CA GLU A 152 15.20 -8.21 -19.82
C GLU A 152 13.85 -7.47 -19.78
N GLU A 153 12.74 -8.19 -19.79
CA GLU A 153 11.39 -7.64 -19.65
C GLU A 153 11.23 -6.93 -18.31
N PHE A 154 11.66 -7.58 -17.22
CA PHE A 154 11.65 -6.99 -15.89
C PHE A 154 12.44 -5.67 -15.85
N ARG A 155 13.66 -5.67 -16.40
CA ARG A 155 14.51 -4.47 -16.43
C ARG A 155 13.91 -3.36 -17.27
N LYS A 156 13.35 -3.67 -18.43
CA LYS A 156 12.70 -2.67 -19.29
C LYS A 156 11.53 -1.99 -18.58
N ILE A 157 10.72 -2.75 -17.84
CA ILE A 157 9.63 -2.21 -17.03
C ILE A 157 10.21 -1.35 -15.89
N MET A 158 11.16 -1.89 -15.13
CA MET A 158 11.76 -1.20 -13.98
C MET A 158 12.49 0.07 -14.37
N ASP A 159 13.22 0.09 -15.49
CA ASP A 159 13.92 1.27 -16.00
C ASP A 159 12.94 2.36 -16.45
N SER A 160 11.77 1.97 -16.96
CA SER A 160 10.70 2.91 -17.30
C SER A 160 10.15 3.60 -16.04
N TRP A 161 9.91 2.83 -14.98
CA TRP A 161 9.52 3.36 -13.67
C TRP A 161 10.62 4.19 -13.01
N ASN A 162 11.87 3.76 -13.13
CA ASN A 162 13.02 4.45 -12.58
C ASN A 162 13.20 5.84 -13.21
N ARG A 163 13.10 5.94 -14.54
CA ARG A 163 13.16 7.22 -15.24
C ARG A 163 11.96 8.12 -14.91
N ALA A 164 10.75 7.57 -14.91
CA ALA A 164 9.55 8.33 -14.56
C ALA A 164 9.59 8.85 -13.12
N GLY A 165 10.05 8.01 -12.19
CA GLY A 165 10.26 8.35 -10.79
C GLY A 165 11.24 9.49 -10.60
N LEU A 166 12.40 9.43 -11.28
CA LEU A 166 13.42 10.48 -11.17
C LEU A 166 12.90 11.83 -11.67
N ILE A 167 12.22 11.84 -12.82
CA ILE A 167 11.60 13.05 -13.37
C ILE A 167 10.54 13.57 -12.39
N GLY A 168 9.69 12.69 -11.88
CA GLY A 168 8.68 13.00 -10.89
C GLY A 168 9.25 13.61 -9.61
N PHE A 169 10.38 13.08 -9.13
CA PHE A 169 11.08 13.60 -7.95
C PHE A 169 11.60 15.02 -8.16
N ILE A 170 12.22 15.30 -9.31
CA ILE A 170 12.71 16.64 -9.64
C ILE A 170 11.55 17.64 -9.72
N VAL A 171 10.45 17.25 -10.36
CA VAL A 171 9.24 18.07 -10.45
C VAL A 171 8.65 18.34 -9.06
N MET A 172 8.57 17.31 -8.20
CA MET A 172 8.09 17.44 -6.83
C MET A 172 8.95 18.44 -6.03
N ILE A 173 10.28 18.35 -6.12
CA ILE A 173 11.18 19.34 -5.47
C ILE A 173 10.88 20.75 -5.99
N ALA A 174 10.76 20.93 -7.30
CA ALA A 174 10.46 22.25 -7.87
C ALA A 174 9.12 22.81 -7.37
N VAL A 175 8.08 21.98 -7.28
CA VAL A 175 6.76 22.36 -6.75
C VAL A 175 6.84 22.70 -5.26
N VAL A 176 7.57 21.92 -4.45
CA VAL A 176 7.76 22.19 -3.02
C VAL A 176 8.50 23.51 -2.81
N LEU A 177 9.57 23.76 -3.58
CA LEU A 177 10.30 25.03 -3.52
C LEU A 177 9.41 26.22 -3.92
N LEU A 178 8.61 26.07 -4.98
CA LEU A 178 7.64 27.09 -5.39
C LEU A 178 6.59 27.32 -4.30
N PHE A 179 6.07 26.26 -3.68
CA PHE A 179 5.10 26.38 -2.59
C PHE A 179 5.71 27.10 -1.37
N ILE A 180 6.92 26.74 -0.97
CA ILE A 180 7.66 27.42 0.12
C ILE A 180 7.83 28.90 -0.21
N LEU A 181 8.22 29.23 -1.45
CA LEU A 181 8.33 30.63 -1.90
C LEU A 181 6.99 31.37 -1.78
N LEU A 182 5.88 30.78 -2.25
CA LEU A 182 4.55 31.39 -2.15
C LEU A 182 4.13 31.60 -0.69
N VAL A 183 4.41 30.64 0.20
CA VAL A 183 4.15 30.78 1.65
C VAL A 183 4.97 31.91 2.25
N ILE A 184 6.25 32.03 1.92
CA ILE A 184 7.10 33.14 2.40
C ILE A 184 6.57 34.50 1.93
N ILE A 185 6.17 34.60 0.66
CA ILE A 185 5.58 35.82 0.11
C ILE A 185 4.29 36.16 0.85
N MET A 186 3.39 35.19 1.01
CA MET A 186 2.11 35.37 1.73
C MET A 186 2.34 35.80 3.18
N LEU A 187 3.27 35.14 3.90
CA LEU A 187 3.66 35.52 5.26
C LEU A 187 4.20 36.94 5.32
N THR A 188 5.02 37.34 4.34
CA THR A 188 5.54 38.70 4.24
C THR A 188 4.39 39.70 4.09
N PHE A 189 3.42 39.45 3.22
CA PHE A 189 2.25 40.32 3.07
C PHE A 189 1.40 40.40 4.34
N VAL A 190 1.16 39.28 5.02
CA VAL A 190 0.40 39.25 6.28
C VAL A 190 1.12 40.03 7.37
N VAL A 191 2.42 39.77 7.56
CA VAL A 191 3.22 40.42 8.60
C VAL A 191 3.32 41.93 8.34
N ASN A 192 3.41 42.37 7.09
CA ASN A 192 3.45 43.80 6.76
C ASN A 192 2.07 44.47 6.67
N SER A 193 0.97 43.74 6.88
CA SER A 193 -0.38 44.32 6.83
C SER A 193 -0.61 45.27 8.01
N PRO A 194 -1.31 46.41 7.82
CA PRO A 194 -1.60 47.36 8.89
C PRO A 194 -2.34 46.72 10.08
N ASP A 195 -3.28 45.82 9.80
CA ASP A 195 -4.08 45.14 10.82
C ASP A 195 -3.21 44.27 11.74
N PHE A 196 -2.28 43.51 11.16
CA PHE A 196 -1.34 42.69 11.93
C PHE A 196 -0.42 43.56 12.79
N GLN A 197 0.14 44.63 12.23
CA GLN A 197 1.02 45.55 12.96
C GLN A 197 0.27 46.28 14.09
N TYR A 198 -0.97 46.71 13.85
CA TYR A 198 -1.81 47.32 14.88
C TYR A 198 -2.11 46.36 16.04
N GLY A 199 -2.48 45.11 15.72
CA GLY A 199 -2.73 44.08 16.72
C GLY A 199 -1.50 43.82 17.62
N ILE A 200 -0.30 43.77 17.03
CA ILE A 200 0.94 43.67 17.79
C ILE A 200 1.14 44.87 18.70
N SER A 201 0.96 46.10 18.20
CA SER A 201 1.18 47.32 18.99
C SER A 201 0.26 47.45 20.23
N GLN A 202 -0.96 46.93 20.17
CA GLN A 202 -1.91 46.93 21.29
C GLN A 202 -1.57 45.85 22.34
N SER A 203 -0.94 44.75 21.94
CA SER A 203 -0.60 43.66 22.88
C SER A 203 0.57 43.99 23.82
N PHE A 204 1.33 45.05 23.53
CA PHE A 204 2.53 45.45 24.29
C PHE A 204 2.40 46.82 24.99
N ASN A 205 1.24 47.47 24.93
CA ASN A 205 0.89 48.66 25.72
C ASN A 205 -0.04 48.28 26.88
#